data_AF-A2FCF7-F1
#
_entry.id   AF-A2FCF7-F1
#
_cell.length_a   1.000
_cell.length_b   1.000
_cell.length_c   1.000
_cell.angle_alpha   90.00
_cell.angle_beta   90.00
_cell.angle_gamma   90.00
#
_symmetry.space_group_name_H-M   'P 1'
#
loop_
_entity.id
_entity.type
_entity.pdbx_description
1 polymer ?
#
loop_
_entity_poly.entity_id
_entity_poly.type
_entity_poly.pdbx_seq_one_letter_code
_entity_poly.pdbx_strand_id
1 'polypeptide(L)'
;MNLTIVSLRASNQFSVSPLVSTQMNLHISKSMFSHHFSSILYARKALTAEKTRFSHSLNSAIVLDSIQRSGKVFTSTESFGEDIEYTITSCAFYKCTSTSGSGAIKCSKLPATSTFTIEKTGFDSCSGTTGGAFELSTQKINLNNCCFRSCTATTSMAAFKCEATKEFNINQLLVTKCHGSGTLYASCKSVALYKAPNITNNQDTKEMATFIGDNFALQYSTLADNDVNIALYPLATSSPQMAQLTNFIRNVGKYSITITDQFTFHQVSFIDEKTSFAVKNDKGSYCQFRDVVTTVTKLDATFFTQVICANPTTGKAITQSIIPNNEECWALIPSNDTSTGMSWKIKALIIVSVILLILVLVFIYRKTCGNKYGLSGQRLAYTL
;
A
#
# COMPACT_ATOMS: atom_id res chain seq x y z
N MET A 1 -28.99 -17.17 18.40
CA MET A 1 -28.09 -16.10 18.90
C MET A 1 -27.18 -15.72 17.75
N ASN A 2 -27.16 -14.46 17.31
CA ASN A 2 -26.39 -14.05 16.13
C ASN A 2 -24.92 -13.87 16.54
N LEU A 3 -24.09 -14.88 16.28
CA LEU A 3 -22.67 -14.93 16.63
C LEU A 3 -21.90 -13.69 16.14
N THR A 4 -22.31 -13.11 15.01
CA THR A 4 -21.72 -11.91 14.43
C THR A 4 -21.96 -10.66 15.29
N ILE A 5 -23.13 -10.55 15.92
CA ILE A 5 -23.46 -9.41 16.80
C ILE A 5 -22.72 -9.55 18.14
N VAL A 6 -22.58 -10.77 18.65
CA VAL A 6 -21.82 -11.05 19.87
C VAL A 6 -20.32 -10.83 19.64
N SER A 7 -19.78 -11.23 18.49
CA SER A 7 -18.37 -10.98 18.15
C SER A 7 -18.09 -9.49 17.94
N LEU A 8 -19.03 -8.71 17.36
CA LEU A 8 -18.91 -7.26 17.24
C LEU A 8 -18.94 -6.53 18.60
N ARG A 9 -19.82 -6.97 19.51
CA ARG A 9 -19.88 -6.38 20.86
C ARG A 9 -18.64 -6.75 21.68
N ALA A 10 -18.16 -7.99 21.54
CA ALA A 10 -16.92 -8.42 22.15
C ALA A 10 -15.71 -7.68 21.56
N SER A 11 -15.63 -7.43 20.25
CA SER A 11 -14.51 -6.70 19.64
C SER A 11 -14.43 -5.23 20.08
N ASN A 12 -15.58 -4.60 20.36
CA ASN A 12 -15.60 -3.24 20.93
C ASN A 12 -15.16 -3.19 22.40
N GLN A 13 -15.34 -4.27 23.17
CA GLN A 13 -14.87 -4.37 24.55
C GLN A 13 -13.45 -4.93 24.69
N PHE A 14 -12.99 -5.72 23.70
CA PHE A 14 -11.67 -6.32 23.62
C PHE A 14 -10.89 -5.79 22.40
N SER A 15 -10.92 -4.47 22.18
CA SER A 15 -10.14 -3.80 21.13
C SER A 15 -8.61 -3.90 21.35
N VAL A 16 -8.19 -4.64 22.36
CA VAL A 16 -6.80 -4.97 22.65
C VAL A 16 -6.34 -6.00 21.62
N SER A 17 -5.28 -5.66 20.90
CA SER A 17 -4.63 -6.56 19.94
C SER A 17 -4.37 -7.95 20.58
N PRO A 18 -4.54 -9.06 19.85
CA PRO A 18 -4.22 -10.38 20.39
C PRO A 18 -2.73 -10.53 20.71
N LEU A 19 -1.87 -9.68 20.14
CA LEU A 19 -0.43 -9.64 20.39
C LEU A 19 -0.02 -8.21 20.75
N VAL A 20 -0.17 -7.87 22.03
CA VAL A 20 0.35 -6.63 22.60
C VAL A 20 1.71 -6.87 23.22
N SER A 21 2.73 -6.15 22.75
CA SER A 21 3.99 -6.01 23.48
C SER A 21 4.19 -4.57 23.94
N THR A 22 3.95 -4.32 25.23
CA THR A 22 4.17 -3.00 25.85
C THR A 22 5.58 -2.83 26.39
N GLN A 23 6.33 -3.91 26.66
CA GLN A 23 7.57 -3.86 27.43
C GLN A 23 8.76 -4.61 26.80
N MET A 24 8.54 -5.45 25.79
CA MET A 24 9.58 -6.30 25.20
C MET A 24 9.70 -6.10 23.69
N ASN A 25 10.88 -6.40 23.15
CA ASN A 25 11.07 -6.48 21.71
C ASN A 25 10.25 -7.66 21.17
N LEU A 26 9.42 -7.41 20.17
CA LEU A 26 8.53 -8.42 19.61
C LEU A 26 9.17 -9.01 18.35
N HIS A 27 9.40 -10.32 18.33
CA HIS A 27 9.86 -11.03 17.15
C HIS A 27 8.80 -12.03 16.69
N ILE A 28 8.37 -11.92 15.44
CA ILE A 28 7.40 -12.81 14.81
C ILE A 28 7.99 -13.27 13.49
N SER A 29 7.99 -14.59 13.26
CA SER A 29 8.51 -15.16 12.03
C SER A 29 7.61 -16.28 11.53
N LYS A 30 7.45 -16.38 10.20
CA LYS A 30 6.74 -17.49 9.52
C LYS A 30 5.29 -17.71 9.98
N SER A 31 4.59 -16.64 10.34
CA SER A 31 3.21 -16.69 10.84
C SER A 31 2.19 -16.28 9.78
N MET A 32 0.91 -16.64 9.99
CA MET A 32 -0.20 -16.18 9.16
C MET A 32 -1.36 -15.71 10.03
N PHE A 33 -1.80 -14.47 9.80
CA PHE A 33 -2.92 -13.83 10.47
C PHE A 33 -3.98 -13.46 9.42
N SER A 34 -5.25 -13.72 9.73
CA SER A 34 -6.34 -13.54 8.77
C SER A 34 -7.68 -13.23 9.44
N HIS A 35 -8.49 -12.37 8.81
CA HIS A 35 -9.86 -12.08 9.23
C HIS A 35 -9.96 -11.48 10.64
N HIS A 36 -9.19 -10.42 10.90
CA HIS A 36 -9.17 -9.74 12.19
C HIS A 36 -9.97 -8.43 12.16
N PHE A 37 -10.76 -8.18 13.20
CA PHE A 37 -11.49 -6.92 13.37
C PHE A 37 -10.64 -5.83 14.05
N SER A 38 -9.70 -6.24 14.90
CA SER A 38 -8.76 -5.36 15.61
C SER A 38 -7.35 -5.49 15.03
N SER A 39 -6.46 -4.58 15.43
CA SER A 39 -5.05 -4.64 15.05
C SER A 39 -4.41 -5.93 15.52
N ILE A 40 -3.72 -6.63 14.63
CA ILE A 40 -3.14 -7.95 14.88
C ILE A 40 -1.94 -7.82 15.81
N LEU A 41 -1.07 -6.85 15.53
CA LEU A 41 0.10 -6.54 16.33
C LEU A 41 0.01 -5.13 16.88
N TYR A 42 0.31 -4.98 18.16
CA TYR A 42 0.54 -3.68 18.77
C TYR A 42 1.89 -3.69 19.48
N ALA A 43 2.83 -2.88 18.98
CA ALA A 43 4.18 -2.80 19.53
C ALA A 43 4.56 -1.37 19.91
N ARG A 44 5.21 -1.23 21.07
CA ARG A 44 5.74 0.05 21.60
C ARG A 44 7.27 0.13 21.64
N LYS A 45 7.92 -1.03 21.46
CA LYS A 45 9.37 -1.20 21.37
C LYS A 45 9.72 -1.81 20.01
N ALA A 46 10.98 -2.21 19.83
CA ALA A 46 11.44 -2.83 18.60
C ALA A 46 10.54 -4.00 18.17
N LEU A 47 10.25 -4.06 16.88
CA LEU A 47 9.46 -5.10 16.25
C LEU A 47 10.26 -5.69 15.10
N THR A 48 10.35 -7.01 15.06
CA THR A 48 10.83 -7.74 13.89
C THR A 48 9.71 -8.67 13.41
N ALA A 49 9.22 -8.46 12.19
CA ALA A 49 8.31 -9.38 11.52
C ALA A 49 9.00 -9.94 10.27
N GLU A 50 9.16 -11.27 10.20
CA GLU A 50 9.81 -11.95 9.09
C GLU A 50 8.88 -12.99 8.46
N LYS A 51 8.85 -13.11 7.13
CA LYS A 51 8.13 -14.21 6.45
C LYS A 51 6.68 -14.39 6.90
N THR A 52 6.03 -13.29 7.30
CA THR A 52 4.73 -13.31 7.96
C THR A 52 3.67 -12.71 7.05
N ARG A 53 2.49 -13.31 7.05
CA ARG A 53 1.35 -12.87 6.25
C ARG A 53 0.25 -12.29 7.13
N PHE A 54 -0.22 -11.10 6.77
CA PHE A 54 -1.35 -10.41 7.37
C PHE A 54 -2.44 -10.24 6.30
N SER A 55 -3.67 -10.67 6.58
CA SER A 55 -4.72 -10.63 5.57
C SER A 55 -6.12 -10.33 6.11
N HIS A 56 -6.96 -9.70 5.30
CA HIS A 56 -8.37 -9.42 5.62
C HIS A 56 -8.55 -8.78 7.01
N SER A 57 -7.72 -7.79 7.33
CA SER A 57 -7.84 -7.03 8.58
C SER A 57 -8.79 -5.85 8.36
N LEU A 58 -9.68 -5.57 9.30
CA LEU A 58 -10.59 -4.40 9.27
C LEU A 58 -10.07 -3.22 10.10
N ASN A 59 -8.86 -3.35 10.62
CA ASN A 59 -8.06 -2.27 11.19
C ASN A 59 -6.61 -2.42 10.69
N SER A 60 -5.75 -1.45 11.00
CA SER A 60 -4.30 -1.53 10.74
C SER A 60 -3.76 -2.84 11.29
N ALA A 61 -3.19 -3.70 10.44
CA ALA A 61 -2.67 -5.00 10.85
C ALA A 61 -1.57 -4.87 11.92
N ILE A 62 -0.68 -3.91 11.74
CA ILE A 62 0.35 -3.54 12.71
C ILE A 62 0.10 -2.10 13.15
N VAL A 63 0.02 -1.89 14.46
CA VAL A 63 0.00 -0.56 15.07
C VAL A 63 1.25 -0.39 15.91
N LEU A 64 2.02 0.64 15.58
CA LEU A 64 3.14 1.10 16.36
C LEU A 64 2.77 2.43 16.99
N ASP A 65 2.98 2.53 18.29
CA ASP A 65 2.57 3.70 19.05
C ASP A 65 3.72 4.15 19.93
N SER A 66 3.95 5.47 19.96
CA SER A 66 4.84 6.03 20.95
C SER A 66 4.15 6.04 22.31
N ILE A 67 4.97 5.93 23.35
CA ILE A 67 4.47 6.02 24.71
C ILE A 67 4.10 7.48 25.00
N GLN A 68 2.83 7.85 24.87
CA GLN A 68 2.32 9.09 25.47
C GLN A 68 2.20 8.89 27.00
N ARG A 69 3.22 9.29 27.75
CA ARG A 69 3.21 9.34 29.23
C ARG A 69 2.86 10.75 29.70
N SER A 70 1.62 11.18 29.53
CA SER A 70 1.12 12.36 30.25
C SER A 70 0.69 11.94 31.66
N GLY A 71 1.23 12.60 32.70
CA GLY A 71 0.75 12.44 34.08
C GLY A 71 1.20 11.17 34.81
N LYS A 72 2.27 10.50 34.38
CA LYS A 72 2.87 9.38 35.15
C LYS A 72 4.04 9.86 36.00
N VAL A 73 4.02 9.51 37.28
CA VAL A 73 5.16 9.67 38.20
C VAL A 73 6.09 8.47 37.99
N PHE A 74 7.35 8.75 37.63
CA PHE A 74 8.35 7.70 37.43
C PHE A 74 8.95 7.31 38.79
N THR A 75 8.88 6.03 39.17
CA THR A 75 9.47 5.50 40.41
C THR A 75 10.88 4.94 40.23
N SER A 76 11.37 4.89 38.98
CA SER A 76 12.73 4.46 38.63
C SER A 76 13.24 5.23 37.42
N THR A 77 14.56 5.34 37.32
CA THR A 77 15.25 5.93 36.17
C THR A 77 15.11 4.99 34.97
N GLU A 78 14.27 5.34 33.99
CA GLU A 78 14.30 4.71 32.68
C GLU A 78 15.36 5.42 31.82
N SER A 79 16.31 4.67 31.25
CA SER A 79 17.26 5.21 30.29
C SER A 79 16.55 5.49 28.96
N PHE A 80 16.55 6.76 28.55
CA PHE A 80 16.05 7.20 27.24
C PHE A 80 17.24 7.43 26.32
N GLY A 81 17.27 6.79 25.16
CA GLY A 81 18.36 6.97 24.18
C GLY A 81 18.70 5.76 23.33
N GLU A 82 18.02 4.62 23.49
CA GLU A 82 18.26 3.47 22.62
C GLU A 82 17.65 3.73 21.23
N ASP A 83 18.44 3.46 20.20
CA ASP A 83 17.97 3.41 18.82
C ASP A 83 16.97 2.27 18.70
N ILE A 84 15.70 2.60 18.40
CA ILE A 84 14.65 1.60 18.25
C ILE A 84 14.53 1.23 16.79
N GLU A 85 14.73 -0.05 16.50
CA GLU A 85 14.60 -0.60 15.15
C GLU A 85 13.27 -1.34 14.97
N TYR A 86 12.62 -1.04 13.85
CA TYR A 86 11.44 -1.75 13.38
C TYR A 86 11.76 -2.38 12.03
N THR A 87 11.69 -3.71 11.93
CA THR A 87 12.11 -4.46 10.75
C THR A 87 10.97 -5.34 10.26
N ILE A 88 10.55 -5.14 9.01
CA ILE A 88 9.52 -5.93 8.34
C ILE A 88 10.14 -6.54 7.08
N THR A 89 10.47 -7.82 7.12
CA THR A 89 11.24 -8.48 6.06
C THR A 89 10.46 -9.64 5.46
N SER A 90 10.38 -9.70 4.13
CA SER A 90 9.70 -10.78 3.41
C SER A 90 8.28 -11.00 3.91
N CYS A 91 7.51 -9.96 4.20
CA CYS A 91 6.13 -10.09 4.66
C CYS A 91 5.12 -9.87 3.53
N ALA A 92 3.86 -10.22 3.77
CA ALA A 92 2.75 -9.91 2.87
C ALA A 92 1.56 -9.32 3.62
N PHE A 93 1.03 -8.22 3.09
CA PHE A 93 -0.19 -7.58 3.58
C PHE A 93 -1.23 -7.61 2.47
N TYR A 94 -2.37 -8.25 2.73
CA TYR A 94 -3.40 -8.49 1.72
C TYR A 94 -4.79 -8.08 2.21
N LYS A 95 -5.44 -7.13 1.54
CA LYS A 95 -6.78 -6.65 1.93
C LYS A 95 -6.84 -6.24 3.40
N CYS A 96 -5.81 -5.55 3.88
CA CYS A 96 -5.82 -4.93 5.20
C CYS A 96 -6.42 -3.52 5.05
N THR A 97 -7.52 -3.26 5.73
CA THR A 97 -8.30 -2.03 5.62
C THR A 97 -8.36 -1.35 6.98
N SER A 98 -8.35 -0.01 7.01
CA SER A 98 -8.54 0.75 8.24
C SER A 98 -9.35 2.00 7.98
N THR A 99 -10.29 2.29 8.87
CA THR A 99 -11.03 3.56 8.88
C THR A 99 -10.27 4.68 9.59
N SER A 100 -9.09 4.39 10.16
CA SER A 100 -8.28 5.39 10.88
C SER A 100 -6.77 5.18 10.67
N GLY A 101 -6.18 5.97 9.78
CA GLY A 101 -4.76 5.88 9.43
C GLY A 101 -4.55 5.03 8.18
N SER A 102 -3.81 3.92 8.31
CA SER A 102 -3.42 3.06 7.19
C SER A 102 -3.89 1.61 7.34
N GLY A 103 -4.01 0.89 6.22
CA GLY A 103 -4.56 -0.47 6.21
C GLY A 103 -3.62 -1.53 6.77
N ALA A 104 -2.35 -1.52 6.39
CA ALA A 104 -1.37 -2.52 6.80
C ALA A 104 -0.60 -2.10 8.06
N ILE A 105 0.15 -1.00 8.01
CA ILE A 105 1.04 -0.59 9.12
C ILE A 105 0.77 0.87 9.47
N LYS A 106 0.32 1.11 10.69
CA LYS A 106 0.09 2.46 11.23
C LYS A 106 1.10 2.75 12.30
N CYS A 107 1.68 3.94 12.26
CA CYS A 107 2.73 4.33 13.15
C CYS A 107 2.53 5.77 13.65
N SER A 108 2.05 5.91 14.88
CA SER A 108 1.76 7.20 15.50
C SER A 108 3.05 7.79 16.09
N LYS A 109 3.77 8.60 15.30
CA LYS A 109 4.96 9.38 15.68
C LYS A 109 5.92 8.65 16.63
N LEU A 110 6.90 7.93 16.08
CA LEU A 110 7.91 7.23 16.86
C LEU A 110 8.94 8.16 17.51
N PRO A 111 9.74 7.66 18.47
CA PRO A 111 10.87 8.41 19.02
C PRO A 111 11.81 8.92 17.93
N ALA A 112 12.44 10.07 18.18
CA ALA A 112 13.30 10.78 17.22
C ALA A 112 14.59 10.02 16.85
N THR A 113 14.86 8.85 17.44
CA THR A 113 16.01 7.96 17.19
C THR A 113 15.61 6.64 16.51
N SER A 114 14.36 6.52 16.08
CA SER A 114 13.87 5.26 15.50
C SER A 114 14.24 5.08 14.02
N THR A 115 14.53 3.83 13.64
CA THR A 115 14.74 3.42 12.25
C THR A 115 13.69 2.39 11.87
N PHE A 116 13.06 2.59 10.71
CA PHE A 116 12.08 1.66 10.16
C PHE A 116 12.59 1.10 8.84
N THR A 117 12.75 -0.22 8.77
CA THR A 117 13.22 -0.94 7.59
C THR A 117 12.14 -1.90 7.09
N ILE A 118 11.73 -1.76 5.83
CA ILE A 118 10.83 -2.69 5.15
C ILE A 118 11.58 -3.28 3.95
N GLU A 119 11.70 -4.60 3.92
CA GLU A 119 12.41 -5.30 2.86
C GLU A 119 11.60 -6.44 2.26
N LYS A 120 11.70 -6.64 0.94
CA LYS A 120 11.13 -7.79 0.21
C LYS A 120 9.64 -8.01 0.52
N THR A 121 8.89 -6.94 0.79
CA THR A 121 7.54 -7.01 1.36
C THR A 121 6.51 -6.52 0.36
N GLY A 122 5.41 -7.25 0.25
CA GLY A 122 4.30 -6.94 -0.64
C GLY A 122 3.07 -6.39 0.10
N PHE A 123 2.43 -5.40 -0.51
CA PHE A 123 1.16 -4.81 -0.07
C PHE A 123 0.17 -4.87 -1.23
N ASP A 124 -0.95 -5.57 -1.05
CA ASP A 124 -1.97 -5.73 -2.09
C ASP A 124 -3.36 -5.47 -1.56
N SER A 125 -4.07 -4.58 -2.26
CA SER A 125 -5.46 -4.21 -1.95
C SER A 125 -5.64 -3.67 -0.52
N CYS A 126 -4.59 -3.05 0.05
CA CYS A 126 -4.66 -2.40 1.36
C CYS A 126 -5.33 -1.03 1.25
N SER A 127 -6.15 -0.66 2.24
CA SER A 127 -6.81 0.65 2.23
C SER A 127 -6.81 1.35 3.58
N GLY A 128 -6.72 2.68 3.53
CA GLY A 128 -6.67 3.54 4.71
C GLY A 128 -7.32 4.90 4.47
N THR A 129 -7.23 5.78 5.47
CA THR A 129 -7.56 7.19 5.31
C THR A 129 -6.35 7.97 4.78
N THR A 130 -5.18 7.79 5.41
CA THR A 130 -3.97 8.62 5.19
C THR A 130 -2.89 7.92 4.37
N GLY A 131 -2.83 6.59 4.40
CA GLY A 131 -1.93 5.79 3.56
C GLY A 131 -2.56 4.42 3.32
N GLY A 132 -2.68 3.96 2.07
CA GLY A 132 -3.41 2.70 1.83
C GLY A 132 -2.74 1.50 2.47
N ALA A 133 -1.46 1.30 2.20
CA ALA A 133 -0.63 0.31 2.87
C ALA A 133 -0.16 0.81 4.23
N PHE A 134 0.67 1.84 4.29
CA PHE A 134 1.21 2.30 5.57
C PHE A 134 1.32 3.82 5.73
N GLU A 135 1.32 4.22 7.00
CA GLU A 135 1.61 5.58 7.46
C GLU A 135 2.72 5.49 8.51
N LEU A 136 3.89 6.08 8.21
CA LEU A 136 5.09 6.03 9.05
C LEU A 136 5.57 7.44 9.43
N SER A 137 5.92 7.62 10.70
CA SER A 137 6.55 8.85 11.20
C SER A 137 7.71 8.49 12.15
N THR A 138 8.96 8.69 11.73
CA THR A 138 10.18 8.17 12.38
C THR A 138 11.43 9.02 12.04
N GLN A 139 12.62 8.63 12.48
CA GLN A 139 13.86 9.33 12.11
C GLN A 139 14.33 8.91 10.71
N LYS A 140 14.36 7.60 10.48
CA LYS A 140 14.86 7.00 9.24
C LYS A 140 13.89 5.96 8.70
N ILE A 141 13.68 5.95 7.38
CA ILE A 141 12.89 4.93 6.70
C ILE A 141 13.71 4.36 5.56
N ASN A 142 13.81 3.03 5.50
CA ASN A 142 14.46 2.30 4.42
C ASN A 142 13.45 1.33 3.78
N LEU A 143 13.21 1.48 2.49
CA LEU A 143 12.38 0.57 1.68
C LEU A 143 13.25 -0.14 0.65
N ASN A 144 13.26 -1.47 0.67
CA ASN A 144 14.12 -2.27 -0.20
C ASN A 144 13.34 -3.42 -0.83
N ASN A 145 13.22 -3.44 -2.15
CA ASN A 145 12.45 -4.45 -2.87
C ASN A 145 11.00 -4.59 -2.36
N CYS A 146 10.29 -3.46 -2.28
CA CYS A 146 8.91 -3.41 -1.79
C CYS A 146 7.93 -3.28 -2.96
N CYS A 147 6.74 -3.86 -2.82
CA CYS A 147 5.74 -3.83 -3.88
C CYS A 147 4.36 -3.48 -3.38
N PHE A 148 3.65 -2.65 -4.14
CA PHE A 148 2.34 -2.11 -3.84
C PHE A 148 1.43 -2.32 -5.04
N ARG A 149 0.28 -2.93 -4.81
CA ARG A 149 -0.74 -3.14 -5.84
C ARG A 149 -2.10 -2.78 -5.28
N SER A 150 -2.89 -2.03 -6.06
CA SER A 150 -4.30 -1.77 -5.73
C SER A 150 -4.53 -1.18 -4.34
N CYS A 151 -3.54 -0.47 -3.80
CA CYS A 151 -3.67 0.20 -2.51
C CYS A 151 -4.41 1.52 -2.66
N THR A 152 -5.24 1.87 -1.67
CA THR A 152 -6.07 3.08 -1.74
C THR A 152 -6.13 3.88 -0.45
N ALA A 153 -6.22 5.21 -0.56
CA ALA A 153 -6.40 6.09 0.59
C ALA A 153 -7.49 7.13 0.31
N THR A 154 -8.40 7.33 1.27
CA THR A 154 -9.57 8.20 1.06
C THR A 154 -9.24 9.69 1.13
N THR A 155 -8.35 10.11 2.04
CA THR A 155 -8.03 11.54 2.26
C THR A 155 -6.63 11.92 1.82
N SER A 156 -5.76 10.95 1.58
CA SER A 156 -4.35 11.19 1.27
C SER A 156 -3.81 10.21 0.23
N MET A 157 -2.60 9.69 0.44
CA MET A 157 -1.74 9.10 -0.58
C MET A 157 -1.96 7.59 -0.68
N ALA A 158 -2.22 7.10 -1.89
CA ALA A 158 -2.82 5.81 -2.18
C ALA A 158 -2.03 4.63 -1.62
N ALA A 159 -0.71 4.59 -1.83
CA ALA A 159 0.12 3.49 -1.37
C ALA A 159 0.65 3.75 0.04
N PHE A 160 1.42 4.84 0.25
CA PHE A 160 1.96 5.13 1.57
C PHE A 160 2.15 6.63 1.84
N LYS A 161 2.17 6.96 3.13
CA LYS A 161 2.53 8.27 3.67
C LYS A 161 3.69 8.11 4.65
N CYS A 162 4.77 8.86 4.44
CA CYS A 162 5.97 8.80 5.25
C CYS A 162 6.46 10.18 5.69
N GLU A 163 6.82 10.31 6.96
CA GLU A 163 7.42 11.51 7.54
C GLU A 163 8.69 11.07 8.29
N ALA A 164 9.86 11.29 7.68
CA ALA A 164 11.14 10.95 8.27
C ALA A 164 11.89 12.22 8.66
N THR A 165 12.38 12.34 9.89
CA THR A 165 13.06 13.59 10.30
C THR A 165 14.50 13.73 9.76
N LYS A 166 15.12 12.62 9.31
CA LYS A 166 16.52 12.60 8.86
C LYS A 166 16.70 11.98 7.48
N GLU A 167 16.24 10.75 7.28
CA GLU A 167 16.56 9.98 6.07
C GLU A 167 15.38 9.15 5.55
N PHE A 168 15.15 9.19 4.24
CA PHE A 168 14.18 8.35 3.55
C PHE A 168 14.83 7.73 2.31
N ASN A 169 15.10 6.43 2.37
CA ASN A 169 15.78 5.69 1.31
C ASN A 169 14.85 4.68 0.65
N ILE A 170 14.85 4.66 -0.67
CA ILE A 170 14.23 3.61 -1.49
C ILE A 170 15.30 3.01 -2.37
N ASN A 171 15.50 1.69 -2.29
CA ASN A 171 16.47 0.99 -3.14
C ASN A 171 15.80 0.14 -4.24
N GLN A 172 14.50 -0.18 -4.15
CA GLN A 172 13.72 -0.86 -5.19
C GLN A 172 12.25 -0.81 -4.78
N LEU A 173 11.38 -0.32 -5.66
CA LEU A 173 9.97 -0.13 -5.34
C LEU A 173 9.11 -0.39 -6.58
N LEU A 174 8.08 -1.23 -6.47
CA LEU A 174 7.05 -1.37 -7.50
C LEU A 174 5.73 -0.82 -6.97
N VAL A 175 5.12 0.14 -7.67
CA VAL A 175 3.78 0.64 -7.33
C VAL A 175 2.90 0.55 -8.56
N THR A 176 1.82 -0.23 -8.45
CA THR A 176 0.93 -0.50 -9.58
C THR A 176 -0.53 -0.36 -9.19
N LYS A 177 -1.35 0.25 -10.07
CA LYS A 177 -2.82 0.29 -9.91
C LYS A 177 -3.28 0.86 -8.56
N CYS A 178 -2.55 1.78 -7.95
CA CYS A 178 -2.95 2.41 -6.70
C CYS A 178 -3.78 3.67 -6.99
N HIS A 179 -4.77 3.96 -6.14
CA HIS A 179 -5.73 5.06 -6.35
C HIS A 179 -5.93 5.90 -5.08
N GLY A 180 -5.97 7.23 -5.19
CA GLY A 180 -6.09 8.14 -4.05
C GLY A 180 -5.84 9.59 -4.43
N SER A 181 -5.86 10.52 -3.48
CA SER A 181 -5.61 11.94 -3.78
C SER A 181 -4.17 12.21 -4.24
N GLY A 182 -3.24 11.35 -3.83
CA GLY A 182 -1.95 11.15 -4.50
C GLY A 182 -1.53 9.68 -4.46
N THR A 183 -0.39 9.26 -5.01
CA THR A 183 0.06 7.84 -4.93
C THR A 183 1.07 7.61 -3.81
N LEU A 184 2.09 8.46 -3.69
CA LEU A 184 3.15 8.37 -2.69
C LEU A 184 3.41 9.73 -2.03
N TYR A 185 3.63 9.74 -0.71
CA TYR A 185 4.15 10.91 -0.02
C TYR A 185 5.29 10.54 0.90
N ALA A 186 6.40 11.24 0.76
CA ALA A 186 7.48 11.22 1.73
C ALA A 186 8.03 12.63 1.98
N SER A 187 8.08 13.03 3.24
CA SER A 187 8.74 14.25 3.68
C SER A 187 9.95 13.90 4.54
N CYS A 188 11.12 14.41 4.16
CA CYS A 188 12.37 14.15 4.87
C CYS A 188 13.44 15.19 4.62
N LYS A 189 14.43 15.36 5.50
CA LYS A 189 15.63 16.16 5.18
C LYS A 189 16.42 15.58 4.01
N SER A 190 16.59 14.26 3.96
CA SER A 190 17.31 13.59 2.88
C SER A 190 16.44 12.50 2.26
N VAL A 191 16.11 12.65 0.99
CA VAL A 191 15.34 11.68 0.21
C VAL A 191 16.22 11.11 -0.89
N ALA A 192 16.43 9.80 -0.87
CA ALA A 192 17.25 9.12 -1.86
C ALA A 192 16.49 7.94 -2.47
N LEU A 193 16.30 8.00 -3.79
CA LEU A 193 15.55 7.03 -4.59
C LEU A 193 16.53 6.37 -5.55
N TYR A 194 17.01 5.20 -5.19
CA TYR A 194 17.97 4.40 -5.95
C TYR A 194 17.30 3.18 -6.58
N LYS A 195 17.83 2.76 -7.73
CA LYS A 195 17.53 1.46 -8.37
C LYS A 195 16.03 1.17 -8.53
N ALA A 196 15.38 1.96 -9.37
CA ALA A 196 14.07 1.68 -9.97
C ALA A 196 12.87 1.60 -9.02
N PRO A 197 12.40 2.72 -8.44
CA PRO A 197 10.96 2.92 -8.32
C PRO A 197 10.34 2.77 -9.72
N ASN A 198 9.57 1.71 -9.90
CA ASN A 198 8.73 1.44 -11.04
C ASN A 198 7.28 1.75 -10.64
N ILE A 199 6.81 2.95 -11.02
CA ILE A 199 5.49 3.45 -10.65
C ILE A 199 4.64 3.49 -11.92
N THR A 200 3.64 2.61 -12.01
CA THR A 200 2.84 2.46 -13.23
C THR A 200 1.35 2.24 -13.03
N ASN A 201 0.56 2.61 -14.04
CA ASN A 201 -0.87 2.38 -14.09
C ASN A 201 -1.63 2.95 -12.89
N ASN A 202 -1.23 4.11 -12.37
CA ASN A 202 -1.93 4.77 -11.27
C ASN A 202 -2.90 5.82 -11.83
N GLN A 203 -4.17 5.73 -11.44
CA GLN A 203 -5.27 6.56 -11.97
C GLN A 203 -5.95 7.36 -10.86
N ASP A 204 -6.70 8.40 -11.26
CA ASP A 204 -7.57 9.20 -10.38
C ASP A 204 -6.87 9.96 -9.26
N THR A 205 -5.59 10.32 -9.43
CA THR A 205 -4.83 11.07 -8.42
C THR A 205 -4.60 12.53 -8.82
N LYS A 206 -4.43 13.46 -7.87
CA LYS A 206 -4.02 14.84 -8.20
C LYS A 206 -2.51 14.93 -8.44
N GLU A 207 -1.75 14.13 -7.69
CA GLU A 207 -0.28 14.06 -7.74
C GLU A 207 0.18 12.60 -7.56
N MET A 208 1.04 12.10 -8.43
CA MET A 208 1.53 10.72 -8.32
C MET A 208 2.41 10.54 -7.09
N ALA A 209 3.46 11.34 -6.98
CA ALA A 209 4.39 11.24 -5.89
C ALA A 209 4.79 12.64 -5.48
N THR A 210 4.73 12.89 -4.18
CA THR A 210 5.13 14.13 -3.53
C THR A 210 6.32 13.80 -2.64
N PHE A 211 7.52 14.13 -3.09
CA PHE A 211 8.74 13.97 -2.32
C PHE A 211 9.24 15.35 -1.89
N ILE A 212 9.36 15.56 -0.59
CA ILE A 212 9.80 16.82 0.00
C ILE A 212 11.11 16.57 0.75
N GLY A 213 12.18 17.29 0.39
CA GLY A 213 13.41 17.25 1.17
C GLY A 213 14.54 18.16 0.71
N ASP A 214 15.53 18.33 1.59
CA ASP A 214 16.69 19.21 1.39
C ASP A 214 17.62 18.61 0.32
N ASN A 215 17.97 17.33 0.50
CA ASN A 215 18.74 16.55 -0.47
C ASN A 215 17.81 15.60 -1.22
N PHE A 216 17.78 15.68 -2.54
CA PHE A 216 16.98 14.80 -3.38
C PHE A 216 17.80 14.18 -4.52
N ALA A 217 17.79 12.86 -4.59
CA ALA A 217 18.37 12.10 -5.70
C ALA A 217 17.38 11.05 -6.22
N LEU A 218 17.11 11.08 -7.52
CA LEU A 218 16.34 10.09 -8.25
C LEU A 218 17.24 9.40 -9.27
N GLN A 219 17.50 8.11 -9.11
CA GLN A 219 18.44 7.39 -9.95
C GLN A 219 17.86 6.08 -10.46
N TYR A 220 18.13 5.74 -11.72
CA TYR A 220 17.75 4.46 -12.34
C TYR A 220 16.24 4.17 -12.27
N SER A 221 15.39 5.19 -12.42
CA SER A 221 13.96 5.11 -12.14
C SER A 221 13.10 4.99 -13.41
N THR A 222 11.93 4.34 -13.34
CA THR A 222 10.97 4.30 -14.46
C THR A 222 9.58 4.67 -13.97
N LEU A 223 9.03 5.74 -14.53
CA LEU A 223 7.77 6.34 -14.15
C LEU A 223 6.89 6.31 -15.40
N ALA A 224 6.02 5.31 -15.51
CA ALA A 224 5.35 4.97 -16.77
C ALA A 224 3.83 4.84 -16.65
N ASP A 225 3.07 5.23 -17.67
CA ASP A 225 1.62 4.96 -17.77
C ASP A 225 0.81 5.49 -16.58
N ASN A 226 1.00 6.77 -16.24
CA ASN A 226 0.25 7.39 -15.16
C ASN A 226 -0.56 8.58 -15.67
N ASP A 227 -1.78 8.72 -15.17
CA ASP A 227 -2.71 9.76 -15.66
C ASP A 227 -2.50 11.13 -14.99
N VAL A 228 -1.36 11.33 -14.31
CA VAL A 228 -1.19 12.36 -13.27
C VAL A 228 0.23 12.93 -13.22
N ASN A 229 0.39 14.11 -12.61
CA ASN A 229 1.69 14.79 -12.51
C ASN A 229 2.61 14.13 -11.48
N ILE A 230 3.92 14.10 -11.75
CA ILE A 230 4.94 13.76 -10.74
C ILE A 230 5.40 15.07 -10.12
N ALA A 231 5.32 15.20 -8.80
CA ALA A 231 5.63 16.45 -8.12
C ALA A 231 6.85 16.27 -7.21
N LEU A 232 7.99 16.76 -7.68
CA LEU A 232 9.23 16.75 -6.91
C LEU A 232 9.35 18.13 -6.27
N TYR A 233 9.29 18.18 -4.94
CA TYR A 233 9.35 19.44 -4.17
C TYR A 233 10.64 19.49 -3.38
N PRO A 234 11.79 19.66 -4.04
CA PRO A 234 13.00 19.96 -3.32
C PRO A 234 12.88 21.23 -2.47
N LEU A 235 13.30 21.15 -1.22
CA LEU A 235 13.48 22.34 -0.39
C LEU A 235 14.83 22.96 -0.76
N ALA A 236 14.81 24.26 -1.07
CA ALA A 236 15.97 25.00 -1.57
C ALA A 236 17.11 24.97 -0.54
N THR A 237 18.08 24.08 -0.74
CA THR A 237 19.31 24.01 0.06
C THR A 237 20.54 23.91 -0.84
N SER A 238 21.72 24.03 -0.23
CA SER A 238 23.04 24.11 -0.88
C SER A 238 23.48 22.87 -1.66
N SER A 239 22.67 21.80 -1.67
CA SER A 239 23.03 20.53 -2.31
C SER A 239 22.38 20.39 -3.68
N PRO A 240 23.11 19.90 -4.69
CA PRO A 240 22.56 19.68 -6.02
C PRO A 240 21.50 18.57 -5.95
N GLN A 241 20.32 18.86 -6.49
CA GLN A 241 19.26 17.88 -6.65
C GLN A 241 19.33 17.32 -8.05
N MET A 242 19.13 16.02 -8.20
CA MET A 242 19.36 15.37 -9.49
C MET A 242 18.38 14.23 -9.79
N ALA A 243 18.00 14.13 -11.06
CA ALA A 243 17.53 12.89 -11.66
C ALA A 243 18.59 12.34 -12.61
N GLN A 244 18.95 11.07 -12.45
CA GLN A 244 19.91 10.39 -13.29
C GLN A 244 19.33 9.08 -13.84
N LEU A 245 19.58 8.76 -15.11
CA LEU A 245 19.24 7.46 -15.71
C LEU A 245 17.76 7.11 -15.47
N THR A 246 16.86 8.07 -15.69
CA THR A 246 15.45 7.97 -15.33
C THR A 246 14.56 8.11 -16.56
N ASN A 247 13.54 7.26 -16.66
CA ASN A 247 12.59 7.25 -17.77
C ASN A 247 11.22 7.73 -17.30
N PHE A 248 10.64 8.67 -18.05
CA PHE A 248 9.27 9.13 -17.92
C PHE A 248 8.50 8.69 -19.16
N ILE A 249 7.54 7.78 -19.05
CA ILE A 249 6.89 7.13 -20.20
C ILE A 249 5.37 7.35 -20.11
N ARG A 250 4.74 7.92 -21.15
CA ARG A 250 3.28 8.06 -21.30
C ARG A 250 2.57 8.57 -20.03
N ASN A 251 3.11 9.63 -19.43
CA ASN A 251 2.47 10.28 -18.28
C ASN A 251 1.52 11.38 -18.78
N VAL A 252 0.21 11.21 -18.59
CA VAL A 252 -0.86 12.00 -19.22
C VAL A 252 -1.23 13.27 -18.44
N GLY A 253 -0.52 13.56 -17.35
CA GLY A 253 -0.71 14.77 -16.55
C GLY A 253 -0.42 16.08 -17.30
N LYS A 254 -0.92 17.21 -16.79
CA LYS A 254 -0.63 18.56 -17.30
C LYS A 254 0.88 18.84 -17.34
N TYR A 255 1.62 18.28 -16.40
CA TYR A 255 3.07 18.32 -16.33
C TYR A 255 3.58 16.92 -16.02
N SER A 256 4.56 16.43 -16.78
CA SER A 256 5.20 15.17 -16.43
C SER A 256 5.98 15.29 -15.11
N ILE A 257 6.55 16.47 -14.84
CA ILE A 257 7.27 16.78 -13.60
C ILE A 257 7.04 18.24 -13.18
N THR A 258 6.77 18.47 -11.90
CA THR A 258 6.88 19.80 -11.25
C THR A 258 8.11 19.82 -10.36
N ILE A 259 8.91 20.90 -10.44
CA ILE A 259 10.14 21.13 -9.65
C ILE A 259 10.16 22.54 -9.04
N THR A 260 10.67 22.69 -7.82
CA THR A 260 10.69 23.98 -7.09
C THR A 260 11.98 24.79 -7.23
N ASP A 261 13.14 24.15 -7.42
CA ASP A 261 14.43 24.84 -7.63
C ASP A 261 15.55 23.90 -8.15
N GLN A 262 16.76 24.43 -8.35
CA GLN A 262 18.01 23.80 -8.87
C GLN A 262 18.01 22.27 -9.02
N PHE A 263 17.33 21.77 -10.04
CA PHE A 263 17.23 20.35 -10.35
C PHE A 263 18.01 20.04 -11.63
N THR A 264 18.94 19.09 -11.54
CA THR A 264 19.77 18.67 -12.67
C THR A 264 19.27 17.35 -13.24
N PHE A 265 19.22 17.27 -14.57
CA PHE A 265 18.87 16.03 -15.27
C PHE A 265 20.12 15.46 -15.93
N HIS A 266 20.41 14.18 -15.69
CA HIS A 266 21.54 13.48 -16.29
C HIS A 266 21.08 12.18 -16.93
N GLN A 267 21.10 12.08 -18.26
CA GLN A 267 20.65 10.88 -18.98
C GLN A 267 19.19 10.51 -18.63
N VAL A 268 18.27 11.45 -18.82
CA VAL A 268 16.85 11.27 -18.54
C VAL A 268 16.08 11.21 -19.86
N SER A 269 15.14 10.28 -19.97
CA SER A 269 14.32 10.07 -21.17
C SER A 269 12.86 10.41 -20.89
N PHE A 270 12.24 11.11 -21.83
CA PHE A 270 10.82 11.45 -21.84
C PHE A 270 10.20 10.82 -23.10
N ILE A 271 9.31 9.84 -22.92
CA ILE A 271 8.71 9.03 -23.99
C ILE A 271 7.20 9.20 -23.94
N ASP A 272 6.59 9.92 -24.87
CA ASP A 272 5.13 10.10 -24.95
C ASP A 272 4.72 10.04 -26.42
N GLU A 273 3.52 9.53 -26.65
CA GLU A 273 2.87 9.53 -27.97
C GLU A 273 2.32 10.92 -28.31
N LYS A 274 2.14 11.80 -27.30
CA LYS A 274 1.74 13.20 -27.46
C LYS A 274 2.95 14.13 -27.45
N THR A 275 2.94 15.13 -28.33
CA THR A 275 4.11 15.93 -28.76
C THR A 275 4.61 17.00 -27.78
N SER A 276 4.01 17.16 -26.60
CA SER A 276 4.36 18.25 -25.68
C SER A 276 4.62 17.77 -24.26
N PHE A 277 5.89 17.61 -23.92
CA PHE A 277 6.35 17.51 -22.54
C PHE A 277 6.51 18.90 -21.93
N ALA A 278 5.91 19.12 -20.77
CA ALA A 278 6.10 20.33 -19.99
C ALA A 278 6.67 19.99 -18.61
N VAL A 279 7.84 20.55 -18.31
CA VAL A 279 8.37 20.63 -16.94
C VAL A 279 8.02 22.01 -16.40
N LYS A 280 7.30 22.04 -15.28
CA LYS A 280 6.99 23.28 -14.57
C LYS A 280 8.04 23.53 -13.51
N ASN A 281 8.73 24.66 -13.62
CA ASN A 281 9.47 25.23 -12.50
C ASN A 281 8.53 26.16 -11.72
N ASP A 282 8.41 25.99 -10.40
CA ASP A 282 7.53 26.83 -9.57
C ASP A 282 7.93 28.31 -9.54
N LYS A 283 9.12 28.68 -10.05
CA LYS A 283 9.48 30.07 -10.41
C LYS A 283 8.85 30.57 -11.71
N GLY A 284 7.86 29.86 -12.26
CA GLY A 284 7.08 30.27 -13.43
C GLY A 284 7.78 30.09 -14.78
N SER A 285 8.96 29.45 -14.80
CA SER A 285 9.69 29.16 -16.04
C SER A 285 9.26 27.82 -16.62
N TYR A 286 8.86 27.81 -17.89
CA TYR A 286 8.54 26.59 -18.62
C TYR A 286 9.76 26.15 -19.42
N CYS A 287 10.32 24.98 -19.09
CA CYS A 287 11.27 24.33 -19.97
C CYS A 287 10.46 23.49 -20.96
N GLN A 288 10.29 24.01 -22.17
CA GLN A 288 9.90 23.18 -23.31
C GLN A 288 11.17 22.54 -23.87
N PHE A 289 11.28 21.22 -23.74
CA PHE A 289 12.34 20.48 -24.42
C PHE A 289 11.98 20.45 -25.91
N ARG A 290 12.57 21.38 -26.67
CA ARG A 290 12.35 21.51 -28.13
C ARG A 290 13.00 20.37 -28.91
N ASP A 291 14.07 19.80 -28.37
CA ASP A 291 14.81 18.71 -28.99
C ASP A 291 14.60 17.43 -28.19
N VAL A 292 13.73 16.58 -28.73
CA VAL A 292 13.66 15.17 -28.39
C VAL A 292 15.05 14.58 -28.65
N VAL A 293 15.82 14.26 -27.62
CA VAL A 293 17.00 13.41 -27.81
C VAL A 293 16.48 12.00 -28.08
N THR A 294 16.46 11.68 -29.39
CA THR A 294 16.05 10.43 -30.05
C THR A 294 14.59 10.02 -29.91
N THR A 295 13.79 10.44 -30.90
CA THR A 295 12.48 9.89 -31.23
C THR A 295 12.62 8.39 -31.56
N VAL A 296 12.17 7.51 -30.68
CA VAL A 296 12.03 6.08 -30.97
C VAL A 296 10.62 5.87 -31.55
N THR A 297 10.54 5.69 -32.87
CA THR A 297 9.28 5.66 -33.64
C THR A 297 8.52 4.32 -33.57
N LYS A 298 9.05 3.31 -32.88
CA LYS A 298 8.32 2.06 -32.56
C LYS A 298 8.71 1.54 -31.18
N LEU A 299 7.76 1.63 -30.23
CA LEU A 299 7.83 0.98 -28.94
C LEU A 299 7.40 -0.49 -29.11
N ASP A 300 8.37 -1.40 -29.14
CA ASP A 300 8.09 -2.85 -29.04
C ASP A 300 7.97 -3.25 -27.56
N ALA A 301 7.24 -4.31 -27.24
CA ALA A 301 6.99 -4.74 -25.85
C ALA A 301 8.28 -5.10 -25.08
N THR A 302 9.38 -5.36 -25.79
CA THR A 302 10.73 -5.59 -25.25
C THR A 302 11.40 -4.31 -24.74
N PHE A 303 10.98 -3.13 -25.20
CA PHE A 303 11.53 -1.82 -24.80
C PHE A 303 11.26 -1.49 -23.33
N PHE A 304 10.15 -2.00 -22.76
CA PHE A 304 9.79 -1.83 -21.35
C PHE A 304 10.74 -2.55 -20.38
N THR A 305 11.58 -3.43 -20.91
CA THR A 305 12.49 -4.25 -20.10
C THR A 305 13.93 -3.77 -20.16
N GLN A 306 14.24 -2.73 -20.94
CA GLN A 306 15.59 -2.30 -21.25
C GLN A 306 15.69 -0.76 -21.19
N VAL A 307 16.43 -0.24 -20.22
CA VAL A 307 16.87 1.16 -20.28
C VAL A 307 17.88 1.22 -21.40
N ILE A 308 17.57 1.96 -22.47
CA ILE A 308 18.52 2.30 -23.53
C ILE A 308 18.95 3.74 -23.31
N CYS A 309 20.07 3.93 -22.62
CA CYS A 309 20.79 5.20 -22.68
C CYS A 309 21.73 5.11 -23.89
N ALA A 310 21.48 5.89 -24.93
CA ALA A 310 22.47 6.10 -25.97
C ALA A 310 23.62 6.91 -25.35
N ASN A 311 24.82 6.34 -25.35
CA ASN A 311 25.99 7.11 -24.95
C ASN A 311 26.24 8.20 -26.02
N PRO A 312 26.21 9.50 -25.66
CA PRO A 312 26.29 10.60 -26.62
C PRO A 312 27.60 10.64 -27.42
N THR A 313 28.67 10.00 -26.93
CA THR A 313 29.95 9.90 -27.67
C THR A 313 30.06 8.67 -28.55
N THR A 314 29.28 7.61 -28.33
CA THR A 314 29.44 6.34 -29.07
C THR A 314 28.21 5.92 -29.86
N GLY A 315 27.05 6.55 -29.66
CA GLY A 315 25.79 6.19 -30.31
C GLY A 315 25.28 4.79 -29.98
N LYS A 316 25.99 4.03 -29.13
CA LYS A 316 25.61 2.67 -28.75
C LYS A 316 24.55 2.72 -27.65
N ALA A 317 23.47 2.00 -27.90
CA ALA A 317 22.45 1.68 -26.91
C ALA A 317 23.10 0.87 -25.77
N ILE A 318 23.16 1.44 -24.57
CA ILE A 318 23.47 0.67 -23.37
C ILE A 318 22.17 -0.01 -22.98
N THR A 319 22.07 -1.32 -23.16
CA THR A 319 20.89 -2.10 -22.82
C THR A 319 21.04 -2.63 -21.39
N GLN A 320 20.45 -1.96 -20.39
CA GLN A 320 20.34 -2.52 -19.05
C GLN A 320 18.93 -3.05 -18.83
N SER A 321 18.82 -4.37 -18.60
CA SER A 321 17.56 -4.91 -18.11
C SER A 321 17.38 -4.53 -16.65
N ILE A 322 16.57 -3.50 -16.42
CA ILE A 322 16.17 -3.04 -15.08
C ILE A 322 14.70 -3.45 -14.87
N ILE A 323 14.39 -4.73 -15.08
CA ILE A 323 13.20 -5.28 -14.43
C ILE A 323 13.67 -5.59 -13.00
N PRO A 324 13.31 -4.79 -11.99
CA PRO A 324 13.57 -5.20 -10.62
C PRO A 324 12.92 -6.58 -10.41
N ASN A 325 13.69 -7.53 -9.88
CA ASN A 325 13.23 -8.90 -9.62
C ASN A 325 12.23 -8.87 -8.46
N ASN A 326 11.02 -8.42 -8.77
CA ASN A 326 9.93 -8.19 -7.84
C ASN A 326 9.19 -9.49 -7.51
N GLU A 327 9.65 -10.66 -7.98
CA GLU A 327 9.01 -11.93 -7.61
C GLU A 327 9.09 -12.16 -6.09
N GLU A 328 10.16 -11.68 -5.45
CA GLU A 328 10.37 -11.86 -4.01
C GLU A 328 9.33 -11.14 -3.15
N CYS A 329 8.90 -9.93 -3.52
CA CYS A 329 7.90 -9.17 -2.74
C CYS A 329 6.48 -9.72 -2.91
N TRP A 330 6.20 -10.42 -4.02
CA TRP A 330 4.90 -11.05 -4.28
C TRP A 330 4.82 -12.49 -3.75
N ALA A 331 5.95 -13.10 -3.38
CA ALA A 331 6.05 -14.53 -3.04
C ALA A 331 5.06 -15.00 -1.95
N LEU A 332 4.70 -14.12 -1.01
CA LEU A 332 3.75 -14.44 0.07
C LEU A 332 2.35 -13.87 -0.13
N ILE A 333 2.14 -13.08 -1.18
CA ILE A 333 0.81 -12.58 -1.53
C ILE A 333 0.09 -13.72 -2.26
N PRO A 334 -1.13 -14.09 -1.84
CA PRO A 334 -1.89 -15.07 -2.58
C PRO A 334 -2.02 -14.59 -4.02
N SER A 335 -1.49 -15.36 -4.98
CA SER A 335 -1.82 -15.18 -6.39
C SER A 335 -3.33 -15.14 -6.45
N ASN A 336 -3.90 -14.00 -6.88
CA ASN A 336 -5.31 -13.63 -6.86
C ASN A 336 -6.21 -14.78 -6.45
N ASP A 337 -7.06 -14.56 -5.45
CA ASP A 337 -8.36 -15.21 -5.32
C ASP A 337 -8.71 -15.99 -6.62
N THR A 338 -8.25 -17.24 -6.73
CA THR A 338 -9.22 -18.30 -6.80
C THR A 338 -10.01 -18.01 -5.55
N SER A 339 -10.98 -17.10 -5.69
CA SER A 339 -12.18 -17.25 -4.98
C SER A 339 -12.39 -18.74 -5.17
N THR A 340 -12.26 -19.48 -4.10
CA THR A 340 -13.27 -20.46 -3.82
C THR A 340 -14.55 -19.64 -3.75
N GLY A 341 -14.97 -19.05 -4.89
CA GLY A 341 -16.30 -18.59 -5.17
C GLY A 341 -16.98 -19.89 -4.95
N MET A 342 -17.53 -19.97 -3.73
CA MET A 342 -17.93 -21.20 -3.06
C MET A 342 -18.47 -22.09 -4.16
N SER A 343 -17.75 -23.20 -4.44
CA SER A 343 -17.94 -24.00 -5.65
C SER A 343 -19.43 -24.05 -5.92
N TRP A 344 -19.88 -23.84 -7.16
CA TRP A 344 -21.31 -23.73 -7.45
C TRP A 344 -22.13 -24.86 -6.80
N LYS A 345 -21.51 -26.04 -6.60
CA LYS A 345 -21.99 -27.17 -5.79
C LYS A 345 -22.31 -26.83 -4.33
N ILE A 346 -21.42 -26.14 -3.61
CA ILE A 346 -21.62 -25.71 -2.22
C ILE A 346 -22.69 -24.60 -2.16
N LYS A 347 -22.72 -23.66 -3.12
CA LYS A 347 -23.82 -22.67 -3.21
C LYS A 347 -25.17 -23.35 -3.42
N ALA A 348 -25.23 -24.33 -4.31
CA ALA A 348 -26.43 -25.13 -4.55
C ALA A 348 -26.82 -25.93 -3.30
N LEU A 349 -25.86 -26.52 -2.59
CA LEU A 349 -26.11 -27.27 -1.34
C LEU A 349 -26.73 -26.38 -0.25
N ILE A 350 -26.23 -25.15 -0.09
CA ILE A 350 -26.79 -24.18 0.87
C ILE A 350 -28.22 -23.82 0.48
N ILE A 351 -28.48 -23.54 -0.80
CA ILE A 351 -29.83 -23.21 -1.28
C ILE A 351 -30.80 -24.37 -1.04
N VAL A 352 -30.41 -25.61 -1.39
CA VAL A 352 -31.22 -26.82 -1.15
C VAL A 352 -31.48 -27.03 0.34
N SER A 353 -30.48 -26.81 1.20
CA SER A 353 -30.61 -26.94 2.65
C SER A 353 -31.60 -25.92 3.23
N VAL A 354 -31.57 -24.66 2.74
CA VAL A 354 -32.51 -23.61 3.15
C VAL A 354 -33.93 -23.95 2.69
N ILE A 355 -34.10 -24.45 1.46
CA ILE A 355 -35.41 -24.89 0.95
C ILE A 355 -35.97 -26.04 1.79
N LEU A 356 -35.17 -27.05 2.09
CA LEU A 356 -35.57 -28.18 2.95
C LEU A 356 -35.98 -27.71 4.35
N LEU A 357 -35.22 -26.77 4.94
CA LEU A 357 -35.56 -26.17 6.23
C LEU A 357 -36.92 -25.48 6.18
N ILE A 358 -37.19 -24.69 5.14
CA ILE A 358 -38.48 -24.01 4.95
C ILE A 358 -39.62 -25.03 4.82
N LEU A 359 -39.43 -26.10 4.05
CA LEU A 359 -40.44 -27.17 3.89
C LEU A 359 -40.73 -27.87 5.22
N VAL A 360 -39.71 -28.16 6.03
CA VAL A 360 -39.87 -28.75 7.37
C VAL A 360 -40.65 -27.79 8.27
N LEU A 361 -40.33 -26.49 8.25
CA LEU A 361 -41.06 -25.49 9.04
C LEU A 361 -42.53 -25.37 8.61
N VAL A 362 -42.84 -25.40 7.31
CA VAL A 362 -44.21 -25.41 6.79
C VAL A 362 -44.95 -26.67 7.22
N PHE A 363 -44.29 -27.83 7.18
CA PHE A 363 -44.88 -29.09 7.62
C PHE A 363 -45.19 -29.09 9.12
N ILE A 364 -44.25 -28.64 9.95
CA ILE A 364 -44.45 -28.47 11.39
C ILE A 364 -45.61 -27.52 11.65
N TYR A 365 -45.62 -26.35 11.00
CA TYR A 365 -46.69 -25.36 11.13
C TYR A 365 -48.06 -25.95 10.77
N ARG A 366 -48.18 -26.67 9.65
CA ARG A 366 -49.42 -27.36 9.26
C ARG A 366 -49.86 -28.40 10.28
N LYS A 367 -48.93 -29.18 10.83
CA LYS A 367 -49.24 -30.20 11.84
C LYS A 367 -49.68 -29.60 13.18
N THR A 368 -49.03 -28.53 13.63
CA THR A 368 -49.34 -27.88 14.91
C THR A 368 -50.58 -26.99 14.84
N CYS A 369 -50.79 -26.28 13.72
CA CYS A 369 -51.92 -25.36 13.57
C CYS A 369 -53.15 -26.06 12.99
N GLY A 370 -52.99 -27.07 12.13
CA GLY A 370 -54.09 -27.84 11.55
C GLY A 370 -54.91 -28.61 12.58
N ASN A 371 -54.30 -29.04 13.69
CA ASN A 371 -55.02 -29.67 14.79
C ASN A 371 -55.76 -28.69 15.72
N LYS A 372 -55.45 -27.38 15.65
CA LYS A 372 -56.15 -26.36 16.46
C LYS A 372 -57.44 -25.85 15.82
N TYR A 373 -57.55 -25.95 14.50
CA TYR A 373 -58.79 -25.69 13.78
C TYR A 373 -59.40 -27.02 13.39
N GLY A 374 -60.17 -27.61 14.29
CA GLY A 374 -60.99 -28.79 14.00
C GLY A 374 -61.99 -28.49 12.90
N LEU A 375 -61.55 -28.51 11.64
CA LEU A 375 -62.39 -28.67 10.47
C LEU A 375 -62.83 -30.13 10.42
N SER A 376 -63.73 -30.44 11.35
CA SER A 376 -64.59 -31.61 11.30
C SER A 376 -65.39 -31.54 10.00
N GLY A 377 -65.05 -32.43 9.07
CA GLY A 377 -65.98 -33.08 8.15
C GLY A 377 -66.93 -32.19 7.36
N GLN A 378 -66.49 -31.72 6.19
CA GLN A 378 -67.35 -31.76 5.01
C GLN A 378 -66.67 -32.60 3.94
N ARG A 379 -67.10 -33.87 3.86
CA ARG A 379 -66.90 -34.72 2.69
C ARG A 379 -67.63 -34.08 1.51
N LEU A 380 -66.90 -33.45 0.59
CA LEU A 380 -67.40 -33.18 -0.75
C LEU A 380 -67.51 -34.53 -1.47
N ALA A 381 -68.72 -35.08 -1.46
CA ALA A 381 -69.12 -36.17 -2.33
C ALA A 381 -69.19 -35.62 -3.77
N TYR A 382 -68.22 -36.02 -4.60
CA TYR A 382 -68.37 -35.94 -6.04
C TYR A 382 -69.16 -37.18 -6.49
N THR A 383 -70.43 -37.00 -6.79
CA THR A 383 -71.24 -37.94 -7.60
C THR A 383 -71.09 -37.57 -9.07
N LEU A 384 -70.63 -38.57 -9.84
CA LEU A 384 -70.72 -38.81 -11.29
C LEU A 384 -70.63 -37.63 -12.26
#